data_AF-A0A2S9D516-F1
#
_entry.id   AF-A0A2S9D516-F1
#
_cell.length_a   1.000
_cell.length_b   1.000
_cell.length_c   1.000
_cell.angle_alpha   90.00
_cell.angle_beta   90.00
_cell.angle_gamma   90.00
#
_symmetry.space_group_name_H-M   'P 1'
#
loop_
_entity.id
_entity.type
_entity.pdbx_description
1 polymer ?
#
loop_
_entity_poly.entity_id
_entity_poly.type
_entity_poly.pdbx_seq_one_letter_code
_entity_poly.pdbx_strand_id
1 'polypeptide(L)'
;MTDTQIGSFIRDCVVFEDDTENGLDFDTFYGLYISWCVLGRKIPIPDSAFKTALELEGHKPVKENGRRIYPGMTMVGPAARDYVVNSVPMWSETATDLPVSEIRQQAVASIA
;
A
#
# COMPACT_ATOMS: atom_id res chain seq x y z
N MET A 1 18.85 7.04 -19.04
CA MET A 1 17.47 7.53 -18.83
C MET A 1 17.52 8.55 -17.71
N THR A 2 16.99 9.75 -17.90
CA THR A 2 16.78 10.71 -16.81
C THR A 2 15.85 10.07 -15.78
N ASP A 3 16.31 9.94 -14.53
CA ASP A 3 15.53 9.40 -13.43
C ASP A 3 14.39 10.40 -13.14
N THR A 4 13.17 10.07 -13.59
CA THR A 4 11.98 10.86 -13.28
C THR A 4 11.63 10.63 -11.81
N GLN A 5 11.00 11.60 -11.15
CA GLN A 5 10.57 11.44 -9.76
C GLN A 5 9.67 10.20 -9.58
N ILE A 6 8.82 9.90 -10.57
CA ILE A 6 7.98 8.71 -10.58
C ILE A 6 8.80 7.44 -10.77
N GLY A 7 9.76 7.44 -11.71
CA GLY A 7 10.68 6.31 -11.88
C GLY A 7 11.47 5.98 -10.60
N SER A 8 11.98 7.00 -9.89
CA SER A 8 12.64 6.79 -8.59
C SER A 8 11.66 6.21 -7.56
N PHE A 9 10.46 6.76 -7.48
CA PHE A 9 9.42 6.32 -6.56
C PHE A 9 9.03 4.85 -6.78
N ILE A 10 8.75 4.46 -8.03
CA ILE A 10 8.38 3.09 -8.38
C ILE A 10 9.50 2.12 -7.99
N ARG A 11 10.75 2.45 -8.33
CA ARG A 11 11.92 1.64 -7.98
C ARG A 11 12.10 1.46 -6.47
N ASP A 12 11.85 2.52 -5.70
CA ASP A 12 12.14 2.54 -4.27
C ASP A 12 11.03 1.92 -3.41
N CYS A 13 9.77 1.98 -3.88
CA CYS A 13 8.58 1.71 -3.05
C CYS A 13 7.64 0.64 -3.61
N VAL A 14 7.85 0.15 -4.83
CA VAL A 14 6.97 -0.82 -5.47
C VAL A 14 7.75 -2.05 -5.92
N VAL A 15 7.21 -3.22 -5.61
CA VAL A 15 7.64 -4.50 -6.21
C VAL A 15 6.52 -5.06 -7.06
N PHE A 16 6.91 -5.80 -8.09
CA PHE A 16 5.97 -6.45 -9.01
C PHE A 16 5.84 -7.93 -8.65
N GLU A 17 4.64 -8.37 -8.32
CA GLU A 17 4.35 -9.73 -7.89
C GLU A 17 3.11 -10.26 -8.63
N ASP A 18 3.30 -11.31 -9.44
CA ASP A 18 2.26 -11.91 -10.28
C ASP A 18 1.11 -12.55 -9.47
N ASP A 19 1.33 -12.86 -8.20
CA ASP A 19 0.41 -13.63 -7.34
C ASP A 19 -0.30 -12.77 -6.28
N THR A 20 -0.25 -11.45 -6.44
CA THR A 20 -0.94 -10.52 -5.52
C THR A 20 -2.41 -10.42 -5.89
N GLU A 21 -3.27 -10.88 -4.97
CA GLU A 21 -4.69 -11.10 -5.24
C GLU A 21 -5.45 -9.82 -5.64
N ASN A 22 -4.93 -8.60 -5.35
CA ASN A 22 -5.67 -7.35 -5.62
C ASN A 22 -4.86 -6.10 -6.03
N GLY A 23 -3.52 -6.14 -6.16
CA GLY A 23 -2.72 -4.95 -6.51
C GLY A 23 -2.90 -3.73 -5.58
N LEU A 24 -2.50 -2.53 -6.04
CA LEU A 24 -2.68 -1.28 -5.29
C LEU A 24 -3.83 -0.45 -5.85
N ASP A 25 -4.77 -0.03 -5.01
CA ASP A 25 -5.75 0.99 -5.42
C ASP A 25 -5.09 2.38 -5.52
N PHE A 26 -5.72 3.30 -6.26
CA PHE A 26 -5.17 4.63 -6.51
C PHE A 26 -4.93 5.45 -5.24
N ASP A 27 -5.81 5.36 -4.24
CA ASP A 27 -5.69 6.17 -3.02
C ASP A 27 -4.50 5.67 -2.20
N THR A 28 -4.36 4.36 -2.07
CA THR A 28 -3.18 3.71 -1.47
C THR A 28 -1.90 4.06 -2.22
N PHE A 29 -1.93 3.99 -3.54
CA PHE A 29 -0.74 4.21 -4.35
C PHE A 29 -0.27 5.67 -4.30
N TYR A 30 -1.21 6.62 -4.35
CA TYR A 30 -0.89 8.03 -4.21
C TYR A 30 -0.45 8.36 -2.78
N GLY A 31 -1.09 7.81 -1.75
CA GLY A 31 -0.67 7.99 -0.36
C GLY A 31 0.74 7.48 -0.08
N LEU A 32 1.11 6.34 -0.67
CA LEU A 32 2.49 5.83 -0.66
C LEU A 32 3.47 6.83 -1.28
N TYR A 33 3.12 7.41 -2.44
CA TYR A 33 3.93 8.44 -3.11
C TYR A 33 4.09 9.70 -2.25
N ILE A 34 3.02 10.16 -1.59
CA ILE A 34 3.11 11.29 -0.65
C ILE A 34 4.08 10.96 0.49
N SER A 35 3.97 9.77 1.07
CA SER A 35 4.85 9.32 2.17
C SER A 35 6.32 9.29 1.73
N TRP A 36 6.61 8.78 0.52
CA TRP A 36 7.96 8.81 -0.05
C TRP A 36 8.47 10.24 -0.29
N CYS A 37 7.61 11.14 -0.79
CA CYS A 37 7.94 12.55 -0.96
C CYS A 37 8.28 13.23 0.38
N VAL A 38 7.51 12.98 1.44
CA VAL A 38 7.75 13.53 2.78
C VAL A 38 9.12 13.07 3.33
N LEU A 39 9.38 11.76 3.28
CA LEU A 39 10.66 11.19 3.73
C LEU A 39 11.86 11.74 2.93
N GLY A 40 11.68 11.91 1.62
CA GLY A 40 12.70 12.45 0.71
C GLY A 40 12.78 13.97 0.65
N ARG A 41 11.96 14.70 1.43
CA ARG A 41 11.80 16.17 1.37
C ARG A 41 11.55 16.69 -0.04
N LYS A 42 10.72 15.99 -0.81
CA LYS A 42 10.32 16.35 -2.17
C LYS A 42 8.92 16.93 -2.18
N ILE A 43 8.65 17.82 -3.13
CA ILE A 43 7.29 18.33 -3.34
C ILE A 43 6.52 17.29 -4.16
N PRO A 44 5.36 16.81 -3.67
CA PRO A 44 4.53 15.88 -4.43
C PRO A 44 3.81 16.62 -5.56
N ILE A 45 3.63 15.94 -6.69
CA ILE A 45 2.78 16.43 -7.77
C ILE A 45 1.30 16.12 -7.48
N PRO A 46 0.35 16.91 -8.04
CA PRO A 46 -1.08 16.65 -7.89
C PRO A 46 -1.49 15.28 -8.42
N ASP A 47 -2.61 14.75 -7.90
CA ASP A 47 -3.16 13.45 -8.26
C ASP A 47 -3.35 13.27 -9.78
N SER A 48 -3.80 14.31 -10.48
CA SER A 48 -3.98 14.32 -11.93
C SER A 48 -2.66 14.17 -12.69
N ALA A 49 -1.63 14.91 -12.27
CA ALA A 49 -0.29 14.81 -12.84
C ALA A 49 0.35 13.46 -12.52
N PHE A 50 0.11 12.91 -11.33
CA PHE A 50 0.55 11.58 -10.93
C PHE A 50 -0.07 10.50 -11.81
N LYS A 51 -1.38 10.54 -12.06
CA LYS A 51 -2.06 9.63 -13.00
C LYS A 51 -1.42 9.68 -14.38
N THR A 52 -1.23 10.88 -14.93
CA THR A 52 -0.59 11.05 -16.26
C THR A 52 0.83 10.52 -16.26
N ALA A 53 1.61 10.76 -15.22
CA ALA A 53 2.99 10.29 -15.15
C ALA A 53 3.07 8.76 -15.05
N LEU A 54 2.18 8.11 -14.28
CA LEU A 54 2.08 6.65 -14.25
C LEU A 54 1.73 6.07 -15.63
N GLU A 55 0.79 6.68 -16.35
CA GLU A 55 0.43 6.26 -17.70
C GLU A 55 1.60 6.40 -18.69
N LEU A 56 2.40 7.46 -18.57
CA LEU A 56 3.60 7.69 -19.39
C LEU A 56 4.73 6.68 -19.09
N GLU A 57 4.85 6.24 -17.84
CA GLU A 57 5.77 5.18 -17.41
C GLU A 57 5.24 3.76 -17.74
N GLY A 58 4.03 3.67 -18.32
CA GLY A 58 3.44 2.40 -18.77
C GLY A 58 2.61 1.67 -17.71
N HIS A 59 2.40 2.26 -16.54
CA HIS A 59 1.60 1.70 -15.47
C HIS A 59 0.12 2.02 -15.66
N LYS A 60 -0.62 1.08 -16.23
CA LYS A 60 -2.05 1.24 -16.53
C LYS A 60 -2.92 0.61 -15.45
N PRO A 61 -3.90 1.34 -14.89
CA PRO A 61 -4.83 0.75 -13.96
C PRO A 61 -5.92 -0.07 -14.67
N VAL A 62 -6.44 -1.06 -13.98
CA VAL A 62 -7.71 -1.72 -14.27
C VAL A 62 -8.82 -1.04 -13.46
N LYS A 63 -10.02 -0.93 -14.05
CA LYS A 63 -11.19 -0.44 -13.32
C LYS A 63 -11.95 -1.62 -12.73
N GLU A 64 -12.10 -1.63 -11.41
CA GLU A 64 -12.84 -2.65 -10.69
C GLU A 64 -13.73 -1.97 -9.64
N ASN A 65 -15.04 -2.25 -9.64
CA ASN A 65 -16.00 -1.66 -8.70
C ASN A 65 -15.92 -0.12 -8.58
N GLY A 66 -15.64 0.57 -9.68
CA GLY A 66 -15.48 2.03 -9.72
C GLY A 66 -14.13 2.55 -9.20
N ARG A 67 -13.25 1.68 -8.72
CA ARG A 67 -11.89 2.00 -8.27
C ARG A 67 -10.87 1.74 -9.37
N ARG A 68 -9.76 2.46 -9.33
CA ARG A 68 -8.59 2.24 -10.19
C ARG A 68 -7.60 1.38 -9.41
N ILE A 69 -7.35 0.18 -9.91
CA ILE A 69 -6.44 -0.79 -9.30
C ILE A 69 -5.23 -0.94 -10.22
N TYR A 70 -4.03 -0.91 -9.66
CA TYR A 70 -2.78 -1.16 -10.34
C TYR A 70 -2.36 -2.60 -10.03
N PRO A 71 -2.68 -3.56 -10.93
CA PRO A 71 -2.49 -4.98 -10.66
C PRO A 71 -1.01 -5.33 -10.60
N GLY A 72 -0.70 -6.38 -9.84
CA GLY A 72 0.65 -6.91 -9.73
C GLY A 72 1.63 -5.96 -9.04
N MET A 73 1.15 -4.96 -8.30
CA MET A 73 1.98 -4.04 -7.52
C MET A 73 1.76 -4.26 -6.02
N THR A 74 2.86 -4.30 -5.27
CA THR A 74 2.86 -4.31 -3.81
C THR A 74 3.72 -3.16 -3.28
N MET A 75 3.25 -2.48 -2.23
CA MET A 75 4.01 -1.43 -1.57
C MET A 75 5.08 -1.99 -0.63
N VAL A 76 6.29 -1.43 -0.66
CA VAL A 76 7.41 -1.83 0.19
C VAL A 76 8.22 -0.65 0.70
N GLY A 77 9.12 -0.93 1.63
CA GLY A 77 10.13 0.02 2.08
C GLY A 77 9.64 1.03 3.14
N PRO A 78 10.47 2.04 3.46
CA PRO A 78 10.19 3.00 4.52
C PRO A 78 8.93 3.84 4.29
N ALA A 79 8.65 4.21 3.03
CA ALA A 79 7.46 4.97 2.68
C ALA A 79 6.18 4.17 2.91
N ALA A 80 6.19 2.85 2.67
CA ALA A 80 5.04 1.99 2.96
C ALA A 80 4.76 1.93 4.47
N ARG A 81 5.81 1.88 5.30
CA ARG A 81 5.66 1.94 6.76
C ARG A 81 5.07 3.27 7.21
N ASP A 82 5.60 4.37 6.69
CA ASP A 82 5.09 5.72 6.99
C ASP A 82 3.63 5.89 6.56
N TYR A 83 3.30 5.44 5.35
CA TYR A 83 1.93 5.41 4.83
C TYR A 83 1.01 4.63 5.75
N VAL A 84 1.36 3.41 6.15
CA VAL A 84 0.52 2.60 7.06
C VAL A 84 0.31 3.30 8.42
N VAL A 85 1.36 3.91 8.99
CA VAL A 85 1.26 4.61 10.29
C VAL A 85 0.39 5.87 10.19
N ASN A 86 0.47 6.61 9.09
CA ASN A 86 -0.18 7.92 8.95
C ASN A 86 -1.56 7.86 8.29
N SER A 87 -1.85 6.81 7.52
CA SER A 87 -3.03 6.74 6.63
C SER A 87 -4.05 5.72 7.07
N VAL A 88 -3.63 4.73 7.86
CA VAL A 88 -4.58 3.91 8.60
C VAL A 88 -5.03 4.80 9.76
N PRO A 89 -6.30 5.28 9.81
CA PRO A 89 -6.79 5.84 11.06
C PRO A 89 -6.51 4.76 12.11
N MET A 90 -5.71 5.12 13.13
CA MET A 90 -5.42 4.27 14.29
C MET A 90 -6.63 3.36 14.47
N TRP A 91 -6.44 2.06 14.28
CA TRP A 91 -7.45 1.05 14.53
C TRP A 91 -8.21 1.46 15.78
N SER A 92 -9.38 2.08 15.62
CA SER A 92 -10.27 2.32 16.75
C SER A 92 -10.63 0.91 17.17
N GLU A 93 -10.15 0.49 18.34
CA GLU A 93 -10.35 -0.81 18.97
C GLU A 93 -11.76 -1.36 18.72
N THR A 94 -11.94 -1.99 17.57
CA THR A 94 -12.82 -3.12 17.35
C THR A 94 -11.93 -4.26 16.89
N ALA A 95 -10.74 -4.35 17.47
CA ALA A 95 -10.15 -5.64 17.69
C ALA A 95 -11.10 -6.25 18.69
N THR A 96 -11.88 -7.21 18.21
CA THR A 96 -12.73 -8.08 18.98
C THR A 96 -12.09 -8.29 20.35
N ASP A 97 -12.77 -7.81 21.39
CA ASP A 97 -12.53 -8.17 22.78
C ASP A 97 -12.78 -9.68 22.87
N LEU A 98 -11.83 -10.46 22.37
CA LEU A 98 -11.71 -11.87 22.66
C LEU A 98 -10.84 -11.92 23.90
N PRO A 99 -11.41 -12.21 25.08
CA PRO A 99 -10.61 -12.33 26.27
C PRO A 99 -9.60 -13.45 26.03
N VAL A 100 -8.33 -13.11 26.23
CA VAL A 100 -7.15 -13.99 26.09
C VAL A 100 -7.27 -15.29 26.93
N SER A 101 -8.28 -15.41 27.78
CA SER A 101 -8.62 -16.61 28.54
C SER A 101 -9.10 -17.80 27.69
N GLU A 102 -9.67 -17.62 26.49
CA GLU A 102 -10.23 -18.75 25.74
C GLU A 102 -9.25 -19.48 24.81
N ILE A 103 -8.15 -18.83 24.41
CA ILE A 103 -7.15 -19.46 23.51
C ILE A 103 -6.38 -20.59 24.22
N ARG A 104 -6.31 -20.57 25.55
CA ARG A 104 -5.52 -21.56 26.31
C ARG A 104 -6.27 -22.86 26.62
N GLN A 105 -7.59 -22.92 26.45
CA GLN A 105 -8.38 -24.09 26.89
C GLN A 105 -8.68 -25.10 25.77
N GLN A 106 -8.59 -24.70 24.49
CA GLN A 106 -8.84 -25.63 23.37
C GLN A 106 -7.65 -26.58 23.08
N ALA A 107 -6.44 -26.27 23.56
CA ALA A 107 -5.23 -27.02 23.20
C ALA A 107 -4.90 -28.23 24.10
N VAL A 108 -5.71 -28.53 25.14
CA VAL A 108 -5.38 -29.59 26.11
C VAL A 108 -6.40 -30.73 26.19
N ALA A 109 -7.51 -30.66 25.45
CA ALA A 109 -8.61 -31.63 25.56
C ALA A 109 -8.61 -32.74 24.50
N SER A 110 -7.48 -33.03 23.84
CA SER A 110 -7.41 -34.12 22.85
C SER A 110 -6.19 -35.04 23.01
N ILE A 111 -5.64 -35.13 24.23
CA ILE A 111 -4.65 -36.14 24.58
C ILE A 111 -5.08 -36.83 25.89
N ALA A 112 -6.08 -37.69 25.77
CA ALA A 112 -6.34 -38.80 26.69
C ALA A 112 -7.23 -39.84 25.98
#